data_AF-A0A1Y3R2N6-F1
#
_entry.id   AF-A0A1Y3R2N6-F1
#
_cell.length_a   1.000
_cell.length_b   1.000
_cell.length_c   1.000
_cell.angle_alpha   90.00
_cell.angle_beta   90.00
_cell.angle_gamma   90.00
#
_symmetry.space_group_name_H-M   'P 1'
#
loop_
_entity.id
_entity.type
_entity.pdbx_description
1 polymer ?
#
loop_
_entity_poly.entity_id
_entity_poly.type
_entity_poly.pdbx_seq_one_letter_code
_entity_poly.pdbx_strand_id
1 'polypeptide(L)'
;MARKKESAYETEKYPFPSRLRKLMEVTKTTQRELALAIGVRPQTVSLYVQGQSFPDVNGLAKIANFFYVSADYLIGNSEMPNADMVMQDIHKITGLSAGAICKLQNIFDKNRETAFSDIISLLIEDSNAEYYLAIIAELISYSFDNSGGKIIQVDVDGTDMTISKEKMLKTIFQVNLIDGLPQICEAYKREFAISPAQRKKETEGEE
;
A
#
# COMPACT_ATOMS: atom_id res chain seq x y z
N MET A 1 23.60 -35.78 23.77
CA MET A 1 22.13 -35.97 23.83
C MET A 1 21.54 -35.45 22.54
N ALA A 2 20.78 -36.26 21.80
CA ALA A 2 20.12 -35.80 20.58
C ALA A 2 19.02 -34.79 20.96
N ARG A 3 19.11 -33.55 20.45
CA ARG A 3 18.10 -32.51 20.66
C ARG A 3 16.76 -33.04 20.15
N LYS A 4 15.78 -33.18 21.05
CA LYS A 4 14.41 -33.58 20.70
C LYS A 4 13.90 -32.59 19.64
N LYS A 5 13.56 -33.08 18.45
CA LYS A 5 13.14 -32.23 17.33
C LYS A 5 11.84 -31.52 17.74
N GLU A 6 11.90 -30.21 17.92
CA GLU A 6 10.75 -29.37 18.24
C GLU A 6 9.66 -29.55 17.15
N SER A 7 8.39 -29.56 17.55
CA SER A 7 7.29 -29.79 16.61
C SER A 7 7.12 -28.59 15.67
N ALA A 8 6.57 -28.82 14.47
CA ALA A 8 6.32 -27.73 13.51
C ALA A 8 5.43 -26.61 14.06
N TYR A 9 4.50 -26.97 14.95
CA TYR A 9 3.62 -26.01 15.64
C TYR A 9 4.37 -25.06 16.59
N GLU A 10 5.48 -25.52 17.18
CA GLU A 10 6.33 -24.69 18.04
C GLU A 10 7.23 -23.80 17.17
N THR A 11 7.87 -24.38 16.15
CA THR A 11 8.87 -23.66 15.33
C THR A 11 8.27 -22.64 14.38
N GLU A 12 7.02 -22.82 13.94
CA GLU A 12 6.35 -21.84 13.08
C GLU A 12 6.13 -20.48 13.76
N LYS A 13 6.15 -20.45 15.11
CA LYS A 13 5.98 -19.23 15.91
C LYS A 13 7.27 -18.42 16.03
N TYR A 14 8.39 -18.95 15.56
CA TYR A 14 9.65 -18.20 15.58
C TYR A 14 9.56 -16.92 14.74
N PRO A 15 10.38 -15.90 15.05
CA PRO A 15 10.30 -14.60 14.36
C PRO A 15 10.43 -14.73 12.84
N PHE A 16 11.36 -15.55 12.36
CA PHE A 16 11.58 -15.73 10.92
C PHE A 16 10.42 -16.42 10.18
N PRO A 17 9.97 -17.63 10.56
CA PRO A 17 8.85 -18.30 9.89
C PRO A 17 7.55 -17.50 9.96
N SER A 18 7.28 -16.83 11.07
CA SER A 18 6.09 -16.00 11.23
C SER A 18 6.12 -14.74 10.35
N ARG A 19 7.25 -14.03 10.30
CA ARG A 19 7.41 -12.84 9.45
C ARG A 19 7.47 -13.19 7.97
N LEU A 20 8.10 -14.30 7.60
CA LEU A 20 8.10 -14.80 6.22
C LEU A 20 6.68 -15.12 5.74
N ARG A 21 5.88 -15.82 6.56
CA ARG A 21 4.46 -16.06 6.24
C ARG A 21 3.67 -14.78 6.06
N LYS A 22 3.83 -13.83 6.98
CA LYS A 22 3.16 -12.54 6.92
C LYS A 22 3.52 -11.77 5.64
N LEU A 23 4.79 -11.74 5.26
CA LEU A 23 5.23 -11.10 4.02
C LEU A 23 4.58 -11.75 2.81
N MET A 24 4.61 -13.08 2.72
CA MET A 24 3.99 -13.83 1.62
C MET A 24 2.48 -13.60 1.51
N GLU A 25 1.78 -13.52 2.65
CA GLU A 25 0.34 -13.24 2.68
C GLU A 25 0.02 -11.82 2.19
N VAL A 26 0.74 -10.82 2.70
CA VAL A 26 0.53 -9.40 2.34
C VAL A 26 0.84 -9.14 0.88
N THR A 27 1.92 -9.72 0.35
CA THR A 27 2.32 -9.55 -1.06
C THR A 27 1.63 -10.52 -2.00
N LYS A 28 0.78 -11.41 -1.48
CA LYS A 28 0.14 -12.51 -2.22
C LYS A 28 1.15 -13.39 -2.97
N THR A 29 2.36 -13.52 -2.44
CA THR A 29 3.44 -14.31 -3.03
C THR A 29 3.27 -15.79 -2.69
N THR A 30 3.33 -16.64 -3.71
CA THR A 30 3.30 -18.09 -3.53
C THR A 30 4.67 -18.65 -3.13
N GLN A 31 4.70 -19.81 -2.46
CA GLN A 31 5.97 -20.49 -2.14
C GLN A 31 6.79 -20.81 -3.40
N ARG A 32 6.11 -21.05 -4.53
CA ARG A 32 6.75 -21.32 -5.82
C ARG A 32 7.45 -20.09 -6.38
N GLU A 33 6.79 -18.93 -6.34
CA GLU A 33 7.36 -17.66 -6.79
C GLU A 33 8.59 -17.28 -5.97
N LEU A 34 8.49 -17.35 -4.64
CA LEU A 34 9.63 -17.07 -3.77
C LEU A 34 10.78 -18.05 -4.04
N ALA A 35 10.49 -19.34 -4.19
CA ALA A 35 11.51 -20.36 -4.46
C ALA A 35 12.26 -20.08 -5.76
N LEU A 36 11.54 -19.71 -6.82
CA LEU A 36 12.12 -19.31 -8.10
C LEU A 36 13.01 -18.08 -7.95
N ALA A 37 12.53 -17.05 -7.24
CA ALA A 37 13.25 -15.81 -7.07
C ALA A 37 14.57 -15.95 -6.29
N ILE A 38 14.59 -16.80 -5.24
CA ILE A 38 15.79 -16.99 -4.41
C ILE A 38 16.67 -18.16 -4.88
N GLY A 39 16.23 -18.92 -5.89
CA GLY A 39 16.97 -20.01 -6.51
C GLY A 39 16.99 -21.29 -5.67
N VAL A 40 15.88 -21.64 -5.02
CA VAL A 40 15.73 -22.87 -4.22
C VAL A 40 14.54 -23.71 -4.70
N ARG A 41 14.37 -24.91 -4.15
CA ARG A 41 13.20 -25.75 -4.44
C ARG A 41 11.99 -25.27 -3.64
N PRO A 42 10.75 -25.39 -4.16
CA PRO A 42 9.54 -25.03 -3.42
C PRO A 42 9.41 -25.72 -2.05
N GLN A 43 9.87 -26.98 -1.94
CA GLN A 43 9.90 -27.68 -0.64
C GLN A 43 10.78 -26.98 0.39
N THR A 44 11.88 -26.34 -0.04
CA THR A 44 12.77 -25.58 0.84
C THR A 44 12.05 -24.39 1.46
N VAL A 45 11.27 -23.65 0.65
CA VAL A 45 10.46 -22.53 1.15
C VAL A 45 9.36 -23.01 2.11
N SER A 46 8.74 -24.16 1.85
CA SER A 46 7.77 -24.77 2.77
C SER A 46 8.38 -25.04 4.15
N LEU A 47 9.62 -25.56 4.18
CA LEU A 47 10.35 -25.80 5.43
C LEU A 47 10.71 -24.49 6.16
N TYR A 48 11.07 -23.42 5.42
CA TYR A 48 11.30 -22.09 5.99
C TYR A 48 10.05 -21.53 6.66
N VAL A 49 8.90 -21.62 5.97
CA VAL A 49 7.59 -21.17 6.45
C VAL A 49 7.14 -21.90 7.73
N GLN A 50 7.55 -23.16 7.89
CA GLN A 50 7.25 -23.98 9.07
C GLN A 50 8.30 -23.85 10.19
N GLY A 51 9.43 -23.15 9.95
CA GLY A 51 10.56 -23.09 10.89
C GLY A 51 11.30 -24.41 11.06
N GLN A 52 11.13 -25.35 10.12
CA GLN A 52 11.77 -26.66 10.12
C GLN A 52 13.17 -26.63 9.48
N SER A 53 13.47 -25.57 8.73
CA SER A 53 14.81 -25.20 8.30
C SER A 53 14.92 -23.67 8.20
N PHE A 54 16.15 -23.17 8.09
CA PHE A 54 16.43 -21.75 7.92
C PHE A 54 17.31 -21.53 6.70
N PRO A 55 17.17 -20.40 6.00
CA PRO A 55 18.10 -20.04 4.94
C PRO A 55 19.49 -19.79 5.52
N ASP A 56 20.52 -20.02 4.71
CA ASP A 56 21.85 -19.53 5.02
C ASP A 56 21.91 -17.99 4.84
N VAL A 57 23.06 -17.38 5.11
CA VAL A 57 23.22 -15.92 5.02
C VAL A 57 22.85 -15.40 3.62
N ASN A 58 23.23 -16.13 2.57
CA ASN A 58 22.91 -15.76 1.19
C ASN A 58 21.42 -15.90 0.88
N GLY A 59 20.79 -16.99 1.31
CA GLY A 59 19.35 -17.20 1.19
C GLY A 59 18.56 -16.14 1.95
N LEU A 60 19.00 -15.77 3.15
CA LEU A 60 18.36 -14.74 3.96
C LEU A 60 18.43 -13.38 3.27
N ALA A 61 19.60 -13.02 2.72
CA ALA A 61 19.77 -11.79 1.94
C ALA A 61 18.89 -11.78 0.68
N LYS A 62 18.76 -12.91 -0.03
CA LYS A 62 17.87 -13.00 -1.20
C LYS A 62 16.40 -12.85 -0.84
N ILE A 63 15.96 -13.45 0.27
CA ILE A 63 14.59 -13.29 0.78
C ILE A 63 14.33 -11.84 1.19
N ALA A 64 15.30 -11.24 1.90
CA ALA A 64 15.26 -9.84 2.32
C ALA A 64 15.10 -8.91 1.11
N ASN A 65 15.94 -9.08 0.09
CA ASN A 65 15.87 -8.31 -1.15
C ASN A 65 14.57 -8.54 -1.92
N PHE A 66 14.10 -9.78 -2.02
CA PHE A 66 12.87 -10.11 -2.72
C PHE A 66 11.64 -9.41 -2.13
N PHE A 67 11.57 -9.31 -0.79
CA PHE A 67 10.47 -8.65 -0.09
C PHE A 67 10.74 -7.17 0.24
N TYR A 68 11.89 -6.63 -0.16
CA TYR A 68 12.33 -5.27 0.21
C TYR A 68 12.28 -5.03 1.72
N VAL A 69 12.86 -5.97 2.48
CA VAL A 69 12.98 -5.93 3.93
C VAL A 69 14.43 -6.12 4.36
N SER A 70 14.73 -5.85 5.63
CA SER A 70 16.02 -6.14 6.26
C SER A 70 16.10 -7.59 6.73
N ALA A 71 17.33 -8.11 6.77
CA ALA A 71 17.59 -9.38 7.44
C ALA A 71 17.23 -9.30 8.94
N ASP A 72 17.46 -8.15 9.59
CA ASP A 72 17.09 -7.90 10.99
C ASP A 72 15.59 -8.00 11.24
N TYR A 73 14.77 -7.49 10.32
CA TYR A 73 13.34 -7.73 10.34
C TYR A 73 13.03 -9.21 10.16
N LEU A 74 13.64 -9.89 9.19
CA LEU A 74 13.34 -11.30 8.99
C LEU A 74 13.66 -12.13 10.24
N ILE A 75 14.71 -11.82 11.00
CA ILE A 75 15.14 -12.65 12.14
C ILE A 75 14.59 -12.24 13.52
N GLY A 76 13.83 -11.14 13.62
CA GLY A 76 13.24 -10.72 14.91
C GLY A 76 13.92 -9.54 15.59
N ASN A 77 14.97 -8.97 15.01
CA ASN A 77 15.78 -7.91 15.63
C ASN A 77 15.24 -6.49 15.41
N SER A 78 14.33 -6.31 14.44
CA SER A 78 13.65 -5.04 14.16
C SER A 78 12.16 -5.28 13.97
N GLU A 79 11.29 -4.45 14.53
CA GLU A 79 9.84 -4.49 14.22
C GLU A 79 9.52 -3.87 12.86
N MET A 80 10.45 -3.08 12.31
CA MET A 80 10.30 -2.39 11.04
C MET A 80 10.83 -3.26 9.90
N PRO A 81 10.02 -3.51 8.85
CA PRO A 81 10.41 -4.33 7.71
C PRO A 81 11.72 -3.92 7.05
N ASN A 82 11.99 -2.63 6.86
CA ASN A 82 13.06 -2.20 5.98
C ASN A 82 14.34 -1.73 6.73
N ALA A 83 15.52 -2.05 6.18
CA ALA A 83 16.83 -1.56 6.65
C ALA A 83 17.17 -0.19 6.06
N ASP A 84 16.43 0.24 5.04
CA ASP A 84 16.66 1.50 4.36
C ASP A 84 16.26 2.66 5.29
N MET A 85 17.28 3.32 5.85
CA MET A 85 17.14 4.46 6.75
C MET A 85 16.26 5.55 6.11
N VAL A 86 16.32 5.72 4.78
CA VAL A 86 15.48 6.67 4.03
C VAL A 86 14.00 6.28 4.11
N MET A 87 13.67 5.01 3.93
CA MET A 87 12.28 4.52 4.05
C MET A 87 11.75 4.68 5.47
N GLN A 88 12.61 4.44 6.47
CA GLN A 88 12.25 4.66 7.87
C GLN A 88 11.99 6.14 8.16
N ASP A 89 12.80 7.04 7.60
CA ASP A 89 12.65 8.47 7.80
C ASP A 89 11.42 9.03 7.06
N ILE A 90 11.15 8.57 5.82
CA ILE A 90 9.91 8.89 5.11
C ILE A 90 8.70 8.42 5.91
N HIS A 91 8.71 7.20 6.45
CA HIS A 91 7.63 6.72 7.31
C HIS A 91 7.43 7.60 8.55
N LYS A 92 8.51 7.97 9.25
CA LYS A 92 8.45 8.85 10.44
C LYS A 92 7.87 10.22 10.12
N ILE A 93 8.20 10.80 8.96
CA ILE A 93 7.76 12.14 8.56
C ILE A 93 6.32 12.11 8.05
N THR A 94 5.95 11.10 7.26
CA THR A 94 4.69 11.09 6.51
C THR A 94 3.61 10.18 7.12
N GLY A 95 3.97 9.25 8.00
CA GLY A 95 3.08 8.20 8.51
C GLY A 95 2.70 7.12 7.49
N LEU A 96 3.21 7.20 6.25
CA LEU A 96 2.85 6.26 5.18
C LEU A 96 3.44 4.87 5.43
N SER A 97 2.68 3.82 5.11
CA SER A 97 3.16 2.44 5.21
C SER A 97 4.27 2.16 4.18
N ALA A 98 5.14 1.19 4.48
CA ALA A 98 6.21 0.78 3.54
C ALA A 98 5.68 0.42 2.15
N GLY A 99 4.53 -0.26 2.07
CA GLY A 99 3.88 -0.58 0.79
C GLY A 99 3.41 0.65 0.02
N ALA A 100 2.92 1.68 0.72
CA ALA A 100 2.55 2.95 0.10
C ALA A 100 3.78 3.70 -0.42
N ILE A 101 4.87 3.73 0.35
CA ILE A 101 6.13 4.38 -0.04
C ILE A 101 6.73 3.68 -1.27
N CYS A 102 6.82 2.35 -1.30
CA CYS A 102 7.27 1.60 -2.48
C CYS A 102 6.37 1.86 -3.71
N LYS A 103 5.06 1.99 -3.51
CA LYS A 103 4.14 2.31 -4.60
C LYS A 103 4.38 3.72 -5.15
N LEU A 104 4.62 4.70 -4.29
CA LEU A 104 4.97 6.06 -4.70
C LEU A 104 6.31 6.09 -5.45
N GLN A 105 7.30 5.30 -5.03
CA GLN A 105 8.56 5.15 -5.74
C GLN A 105 8.37 4.57 -7.14
N ASN A 106 7.60 3.49 -7.29
CA ASN A 106 7.30 2.93 -8.61
C ASN A 106 6.53 3.93 -9.52
N ILE A 107 5.68 4.77 -8.94
CA ILE A 107 4.97 5.82 -9.66
C ILE A 107 5.97 6.88 -10.13
N PHE A 108 6.90 7.29 -9.26
CA PHE A 108 7.96 8.23 -9.58
C PHE A 108 8.85 7.74 -10.72
N ASP A 109 9.27 6.47 -10.70
CA ASP A 109 10.12 5.88 -11.74
C ASP A 109 9.47 5.95 -13.13
N LYS A 110 8.14 5.87 -13.20
CA LYS A 110 7.34 5.95 -14.43
C LYS A 110 6.71 7.33 -14.67
N ASN A 111 7.08 8.34 -13.88
CA ASN A 111 6.41 9.64 -13.93
C ASN A 111 6.63 10.37 -15.26
N ARG A 112 7.76 10.11 -15.93
CA ARG A 112 8.03 10.66 -17.27
C ARG A 112 6.94 10.26 -18.28
N GLU A 113 6.38 9.06 -18.17
CA GLU A 113 5.32 8.56 -19.06
C GLU A 113 3.92 8.96 -18.59
N THR A 114 3.69 9.02 -17.28
CA THR A 114 2.33 9.04 -16.70
C THR A 114 1.91 10.37 -16.07
N ALA A 115 2.86 11.23 -15.68
CA ALA A 115 2.63 12.43 -14.86
C ALA A 115 1.92 12.16 -13.51
N PHE A 116 1.88 10.91 -13.05
CA PHE A 116 1.13 10.55 -11.85
C PHE A 116 1.71 11.13 -10.56
N SER A 117 3.04 11.25 -10.43
CA SER A 117 3.63 11.93 -9.28
C SER A 117 3.21 13.39 -9.23
N ASP A 118 3.20 14.06 -10.39
CA ASP A 118 2.81 15.48 -10.50
C ASP A 118 1.34 15.67 -10.08
N ILE A 119 0.46 14.79 -10.57
CA ILE A 119 -0.97 14.81 -10.21
C ILE A 119 -1.17 14.50 -8.72
N ILE A 120 -0.41 13.57 -8.14
CA ILE A 120 -0.48 13.26 -6.71
C ILE A 120 -0.07 14.48 -5.88
N SER A 121 1.00 15.18 -6.26
CA SER A 121 1.41 16.42 -5.57
C SER A 121 0.30 17.46 -5.63
N LEU A 122 -0.27 17.73 -6.80
CA LEU A 122 -1.37 18.69 -6.96
C LEU A 122 -2.61 18.30 -6.12
N LEU A 123 -2.93 17.01 -6.03
CA LEU A 123 -4.05 16.53 -5.22
C LEU A 123 -3.81 16.69 -3.71
N ILE A 124 -2.57 16.51 -3.26
CA ILE A 124 -2.20 16.65 -1.84
C ILE A 124 -2.10 18.13 -1.45
N GLU A 125 -1.64 18.99 -2.37
CA GLU A 125 -1.52 20.43 -2.16
C GLU A 125 -2.83 21.20 -2.36
N ASP A 126 -3.86 20.55 -2.91
CA ASP A 126 -5.20 21.13 -3.06
C ASP A 126 -5.80 21.48 -1.69
N SER A 127 -6.40 22.66 -1.58
CA SER A 127 -6.99 23.15 -0.32
C SER A 127 -8.14 22.28 0.22
N ASN A 128 -8.69 21.38 -0.59
CA ASN A 128 -9.76 20.46 -0.21
C ASN A 128 -9.25 19.06 0.15
N ALA A 129 -7.94 18.80 0.10
CA ALA A 129 -7.36 17.47 0.35
C ALA A 129 -7.79 16.89 1.71
N GLU A 130 -7.70 17.68 2.78
CA GLU A 130 -8.11 17.27 4.12
C GLU A 130 -9.62 17.03 4.22
N TYR A 131 -10.42 17.82 3.52
CA TYR A 131 -11.88 17.64 3.47
C TYR A 131 -12.26 16.31 2.83
N TYR A 132 -11.61 15.95 1.72
CA TYR A 132 -11.81 14.65 1.08
C TYR A 132 -11.41 13.48 1.98
N LEU A 133 -10.25 13.59 2.65
CA LEU A 133 -9.79 12.57 3.59
C LEU A 133 -10.77 12.40 4.76
N ALA A 134 -11.35 13.48 5.27
CA ALA A 134 -12.35 13.44 6.34
C ALA A 134 -13.63 12.70 5.90
N ILE A 135 -14.14 12.96 4.69
CA ILE A 135 -15.32 12.24 4.17
C ILE A 135 -15.02 10.75 3.99
N ILE A 136 -13.84 10.41 3.44
CA ILE A 136 -13.42 9.01 3.26
C ILE A 136 -13.32 8.30 4.62
N ALA A 137 -12.72 8.94 5.62
CA ALA A 137 -12.62 8.39 6.96
C ALA A 137 -14.01 8.10 7.55
N GLU A 138 -14.95 9.03 7.42
CA GLU A 138 -16.33 8.86 7.88
C GLU A 138 -17.02 7.68 7.15
N LEU A 139 -16.85 7.56 5.83
CA LEU A 139 -17.38 6.44 5.05
C LEU A 139 -16.80 5.09 5.49
N ILE A 140 -15.51 5.04 5.80
CA ILE A 140 -14.85 3.84 6.33
C ILE A 140 -15.46 3.48 7.69
N SER A 141 -15.58 4.44 8.61
CA SER A 141 -16.20 4.21 9.92
C SER A 141 -17.62 3.64 9.79
N TYR A 142 -18.42 4.17 8.86
CA TYR A 142 -19.75 3.61 8.56
C TYR A 142 -19.73 2.14 8.15
N SER A 143 -18.75 1.75 7.33
CA SER A 143 -18.61 0.37 6.87
C SER A 143 -18.14 -0.58 7.98
N PHE A 144 -17.33 -0.11 8.93
CA PHE A 144 -16.81 -0.91 10.03
C PHE A 144 -17.80 -1.06 11.18
N ASP A 145 -18.46 0.02 11.58
CA ASP A 145 -19.34 0.03 12.75
C ASP A 145 -20.71 -0.63 12.48
N ASN A 146 -20.97 -1.10 11.25
CA ASN A 146 -22.30 -1.51 10.77
C ASN A 146 -23.38 -0.44 11.03
N SER A 147 -22.97 0.81 11.22
CA SER A 147 -23.82 1.95 11.51
C SER A 147 -24.45 2.55 10.25
N GLY A 148 -24.28 1.89 9.09
CA GLY A 148 -24.87 2.22 7.78
C GLY A 148 -26.40 2.39 7.78
N GLY A 149 -27.07 2.08 8.88
CA GLY A 149 -28.50 2.32 9.11
C GLY A 149 -28.87 3.71 9.65
N LYS A 150 -27.94 4.66 9.87
CA LYS A 150 -28.33 6.01 10.31
C LYS A 150 -29.06 6.76 9.19
N ILE A 151 -30.38 6.69 9.24
CA ILE A 151 -31.32 7.41 8.39
C ILE A 151 -31.34 8.87 8.79
N ILE A 152 -31.26 9.74 7.80
CA ILE A 152 -31.50 11.18 7.92
C ILE A 152 -32.87 11.44 7.30
N GLN A 153 -33.74 12.10 8.04
CA GLN A 153 -34.97 12.67 7.51
C GLN A 153 -34.68 14.09 7.05
N VAL A 154 -35.07 14.40 5.82
CA VAL A 154 -34.86 15.71 5.20
C VAL A 154 -36.18 16.13 4.56
N ASP A 155 -36.73 17.26 4.98
CA ASP A 155 -37.85 17.88 4.29
C ASP A 155 -37.31 18.65 3.08
N VAL A 156 -37.77 18.27 1.88
CA VAL A 156 -37.48 18.97 0.63
C VAL A 156 -38.80 19.41 0.03
N ASP A 157 -39.06 20.71 0.06
CA ASP A 157 -40.26 21.35 -0.49
C ASP A 157 -41.58 20.73 0.02
N GLY A 158 -41.65 20.40 1.31
CA GLY A 158 -42.82 19.81 1.96
C GLY A 158 -42.93 18.29 1.78
N THR A 159 -41.89 17.64 1.27
CA THR A 159 -41.80 16.18 1.11
C THR A 159 -40.72 15.62 2.03
N ASP A 160 -41.12 14.81 3.00
CA ASP A 160 -40.20 14.08 3.86
C ASP A 160 -39.45 12.99 3.07
N MET A 161 -38.17 13.21 2.84
CA MET A 161 -37.25 12.23 2.28
C MET A 161 -36.44 11.52 3.35
N THR A 162 -36.21 10.23 3.12
CA THR A 162 -35.37 9.37 3.96
C THR A 162 -34.12 9.01 3.19
N ILE A 163 -32.95 9.46 3.65
CA ILE A 163 -31.67 9.20 2.99
C ILE A 163 -30.72 8.55 3.98
N SER A 164 -30.01 7.49 3.58
CA SER A 164 -28.94 6.95 4.42
C SER A 164 -27.77 7.94 4.45
N LYS A 165 -27.18 8.18 5.62
CA LYS A 165 -26.02 9.07 5.75
C LYS A 165 -24.86 8.63 4.84
N GLU A 166 -24.67 7.33 4.65
CA GLU A 166 -23.70 6.79 3.71
C GLU A 166 -23.95 7.26 2.27
N LYS A 167 -25.20 7.17 1.78
CA LYS A 167 -25.55 7.61 0.41
C LYS A 167 -25.32 9.12 0.25
N MET A 168 -25.67 9.91 1.27
CA MET A 168 -25.43 11.35 1.27
C MET A 168 -23.93 11.65 1.19
N LEU A 169 -23.11 11.05 2.06
CA LEU A 169 -21.65 11.26 2.07
C LEU A 169 -20.98 10.85 0.76
N LYS A 170 -21.38 9.73 0.15
CA LYS A 170 -20.89 9.31 -1.18
C LYS A 170 -21.22 10.35 -2.26
N THR A 171 -22.44 10.88 -2.23
CA THR A 171 -22.89 11.91 -3.19
C THR A 171 -22.11 13.20 -3.00
N ILE A 172 -21.94 13.64 -1.74
CA ILE A 172 -21.14 14.82 -1.40
C ILE A 172 -19.69 14.64 -1.87
N PHE A 173 -19.07 13.50 -1.57
CA PHE A 173 -17.71 13.20 -2.02
C PHE A 173 -17.60 13.27 -3.55
N GLN A 174 -18.52 12.62 -4.27
CA GLN A 174 -18.51 12.60 -5.73
C GLN A 174 -18.68 14.00 -6.33
N VAL A 175 -19.65 14.79 -5.85
CA VAL A 175 -19.91 16.15 -6.34
C VAL A 175 -18.69 17.04 -6.10
N ASN A 176 -18.19 17.08 -4.87
CA ASN A 176 -17.06 17.96 -4.54
C ASN A 176 -15.78 17.54 -5.28
N LEU A 177 -15.52 16.24 -5.43
CA LEU A 177 -14.36 15.77 -6.20
C LEU A 177 -14.45 16.22 -7.66
N ILE A 178 -15.62 16.10 -8.30
CA ILE A 178 -15.83 16.53 -9.68
C ILE A 178 -15.70 18.05 -9.82
N ASP A 179 -16.28 18.82 -8.88
CA ASP A 179 -16.23 20.28 -8.88
C ASP A 179 -14.81 20.83 -8.63
N GLY A 180 -13.94 20.06 -7.96
CA GLY A 180 -12.53 20.39 -7.76
C GLY A 180 -11.62 20.12 -8.97
N LEU A 181 -12.00 19.20 -9.88
CA LEU A 181 -11.15 18.82 -11.03
C LEU A 181 -10.70 19.98 -11.92
N PRO A 182 -11.54 21.00 -12.24
CA PRO A 182 -11.10 22.13 -13.03
C PRO A 182 -9.93 22.89 -12.39
N GLN A 183 -9.92 23.05 -11.07
CA GLN A 183 -8.87 23.77 -10.35
C GLN A 183 -7.53 23.02 -10.45
N ILE A 184 -7.57 21.70 -10.24
CA ILE A 184 -6.41 20.82 -10.40
C ILE A 184 -5.90 20.83 -11.85
N CYS A 185 -6.81 20.80 -12.84
CA CYS A 185 -6.44 20.89 -14.25
C CYS A 185 -5.73 22.22 -14.57
N GLU A 186 -6.24 23.33 -14.05
CA GLU A 186 -5.63 24.65 -14.26
C GLU A 186 -4.28 24.76 -13.55
N ALA A 187 -4.14 24.21 -12.35
CA ALA A 187 -2.84 24.14 -11.66
C ALA A 187 -1.83 23.34 -12.49
N TYR A 188 -2.22 22.17 -13.00
CA TYR A 188 -1.37 21.35 -13.86
C TYR A 188 -0.93 22.12 -15.12
N LYS A 189 -1.84 22.83 -15.80
CA LYS A 189 -1.49 23.61 -17.01
C LYS A 189 -0.55 24.78 -16.74
N ARG A 190 -0.56 25.35 -15.53
CA ARG A 190 0.36 26.44 -15.15
C ARG A 190 1.77 25.92 -14.94
N GLU A 191 1.89 24.71 -14.39
CA GLU A 191 3.17 24.13 -14.01
C GLU A 191 3.81 23.31 -15.14
N PHE A 192 3.01 22.70 -16.00
CA PHE A 192 3.49 21.78 -17.03
C PHE A 192 3.06 22.20 -18.45
N ALA A 193 4.03 22.26 -19.37
CA ALA A 193 3.81 22.66 -20.76
C ALA A 193 3.16 21.55 -21.63
N ILE A 194 3.24 20.30 -21.19
CA ILE A 194 2.74 19.13 -21.92
C ILE A 194 1.76 18.31 -21.06
N SER A 195 0.70 17.84 -21.69
CA SER A 195 -0.30 17.00 -21.06
C SER A 195 0.25 15.61 -20.71
N PRO A 196 -0.36 14.90 -19.74
CA PRO A 196 0.02 13.52 -19.43
C PRO A 196 -0.05 12.59 -20.65
N ALA A 197 -1.01 12.82 -21.57
CA ALA A 197 -1.13 12.04 -22.79
C ALA A 197 -0.01 12.32 -23.82
N GLN A 198 0.53 13.54 -23.86
CA GLN A 198 1.65 13.88 -24.73
C GLN A 198 2.96 13.29 -24.21
N ARG A 199 3.20 13.35 -22.89
CA ARG A 199 4.35 12.71 -22.24
C ARG A 199 4.50 11.23 -22.58
N LYS A 200 3.39 10.51 -22.55
CA LYS A 200 3.36 9.09 -22.92
C LYS A 200 3.84 8.86 -24.37
N LYS A 201 3.42 9.71 -25.31
CA LYS A 201 3.79 9.60 -26.73
C LYS A 201 5.26 9.93 -27.01
N GLU A 202 5.83 10.89 -26.28
CA GLU A 202 7.26 11.22 -26.38
C GLU A 202 8.13 10.04 -25.97
N THR A 203 7.74 9.35 -24.90
CA THR A 203 8.49 8.20 -24.38
C THR A 203 8.39 6.97 -25.31
N GLU A 204 7.23 6.77 -25.97
CA GLU A 204 7.01 5.70 -26.96
C GLU A 204 7.70 5.97 -28.32
N GLY A 205 8.12 7.21 -28.59
CA GLY A 205 8.80 7.60 -29.84
C GLY A 205 10.33 7.58 -29.78
N GLU A 206 10.92 7.27 -28.61
CA GLU A 206 12.37 7.19 -28.38
C GLU A 206 12.92 5.74 -28.41
N GLU A 207 12.08 4.72 -28.68
CA GLU A 207 12.47 3.30 -28.92
C GLU A 207 12.59 2.96 -30.41
#